data_AF-A0A5P3AS66-F1
#
_entry.id   AF-A0A5P3AS66-F1
#
_cell.length_a   1.000
_cell.length_b   1.000
_cell.length_c   1.000
_cell.angle_alpha   90.00
_cell.angle_beta   90.00
_cell.angle_gamma   90.00
#
_symmetry.space_group_name_H-M   'P 1'
#
loop_
_entity.id
_entity.type
_entity.pdbx_description
1 polymer ?
#
loop_
_entity_poly.entity_id
_entity_poly.type
_entity_poly.pdbx_seq_one_letter_code
_entity_poly.pdbx_strand_id
1 'polypeptide(L)'
;MNQLKALFLFILLACSLNITAQRIKGSDTVLPVSQETAEIFMKDDPDRRVTVTGGGTGVGISALMDNTTDIAMASRPIKFSEKMKLKAAKQEVEEVIIAYDALAVIVNPSNPVSQLTRQQLEAIFRGKITNWKQLGGPDMKIIVYSRETSSGTYEFFKESALKNKNYMSSSLSMPATGAVIQSVSQTKGAIGYVGLAYLSPG
;
A
#
# COMPACT_ATOMS: atom_id res chain seq x y z
N MET A 1 28.06 -12.63 -51.84
CA MET A 1 27.01 -11.61 -51.58
C MET A 1 25.91 -12.08 -50.61
N ASN A 2 25.62 -13.38 -50.47
CA ASN A 2 24.55 -13.87 -49.58
C ASN A 2 24.96 -14.02 -48.10
N GLN A 3 26.22 -14.34 -47.80
CA GLN A 3 26.70 -14.49 -46.41
C GLN A 3 26.76 -13.17 -45.64
N LEU A 4 27.10 -12.06 -46.32
CA LEU A 4 27.17 -10.73 -45.71
C LEU A 4 25.78 -10.14 -45.42
N LYS A 5 24.77 -10.47 -46.25
CA LYS A 5 23.37 -10.11 -46.02
C LYS A 5 22.75 -10.90 -44.85
N ALA A 6 23.10 -12.18 -44.72
CA ALA A 6 22.65 -13.02 -43.61
C ALA A 6 23.22 -12.55 -42.26
N LEU A 7 24.48 -12.12 -42.22
CA LEU A 7 25.12 -11.59 -41.02
C LEU A 7 24.49 -10.24 -40.58
N PHE A 8 24.12 -9.38 -41.53
CA PHE A 8 23.43 -8.11 -41.24
C PHE A 8 22.02 -8.34 -40.68
N LEU A 9 21.31 -9.35 -41.19
CA LEU A 9 19.96 -9.71 -40.71
C LEU A 9 19.97 -10.29 -39.28
N PHE A 10 21.04 -11.00 -38.92
CA PHE A 10 21.22 -11.57 -37.57
C PHE A 10 21.58 -10.50 -36.53
N ILE A 11 22.35 -9.48 -36.92
CA ILE A 11 22.68 -8.33 -36.06
C ILE A 11 21.45 -7.43 -35.83
N LEU A 12 20.59 -7.27 -36.84
CA LEU A 12 19.31 -6.56 -36.71
C LEU A 12 18.31 -7.27 -35.78
N LEU A 13 18.36 -8.61 -35.69
CA LEU A 13 17.52 -9.38 -34.78
C LEU A 13 18.02 -9.35 -33.31
N ALA A 14 19.32 -9.11 -33.10
CA ALA A 14 19.91 -8.96 -31.76
C ALA A 14 19.62 -7.58 -31.13
N CYS A 15 19.17 -6.61 -31.93
CA CYS A 15 18.48 -5.41 -31.44
C CYS A 15 16.98 -5.68 -31.28
N SER A 16 16.61 -6.76 -30.59
CA SER A 16 15.31 -6.78 -29.93
C SER A 16 15.36 -5.64 -28.91
N LEU A 17 14.59 -4.57 -29.16
CA LEU A 17 14.30 -3.52 -28.18
C LEU A 17 13.99 -4.23 -26.86
N ASN A 18 14.92 -4.18 -25.91
CA ASN A 18 14.66 -4.61 -24.55
C ASN A 18 13.70 -3.57 -23.95
N ILE A 19 12.41 -3.71 -24.26
CA ILE A 19 11.35 -2.98 -23.60
C ILE A 19 11.19 -3.63 -22.22
N THR A 20 12.15 -3.38 -21.34
CA THR A 20 12.02 -3.74 -19.94
C THR A 20 11.04 -2.76 -19.32
N ALA A 21 9.92 -3.26 -18.81
CA ALA A 21 8.96 -2.41 -18.12
C ALA A 21 9.61 -1.81 -16.87
N GLN A 22 9.34 -0.53 -16.61
CA GLN A 22 9.68 0.09 -15.33
C GLN A 22 8.81 -0.55 -14.25
N ARG A 23 9.45 -1.16 -13.25
CA ARG A 23 8.80 -1.88 -12.15
C ARG A 23 8.68 -0.97 -10.94
N ILE A 24 7.44 -0.75 -10.52
CA ILE A 24 7.09 0.05 -9.35
C ILE A 24 6.35 -0.86 -8.37
N LYS A 25 6.79 -0.91 -7.11
CA LYS A 25 6.21 -1.82 -6.11
C LYS A 25 6.15 -1.20 -4.72
N GLY A 26 5.11 -1.49 -3.94
CA GLY A 26 5.11 -1.20 -2.52
C GLY A 26 3.78 -0.76 -1.95
N SER A 27 3.75 0.43 -1.36
CA SER A 27 2.61 0.98 -0.61
C SER A 27 1.30 0.84 -1.36
N ASP A 28 0.31 0.22 -0.71
CA ASP A 28 -1.03 0.14 -1.25
C ASP A 28 -1.73 1.49 -1.25
N THR A 29 -1.41 2.43 -0.35
CA THR A 29 -2.07 3.75 -0.36
C THR A 29 -1.63 4.63 -1.53
N VAL A 30 -0.44 4.36 -2.08
CA VAL A 30 0.12 5.05 -3.25
C VAL A 30 -0.30 4.34 -4.55
N LEU A 31 -0.72 3.07 -4.46
CA LEU A 31 -1.05 2.23 -5.61
C LEU A 31 -2.06 2.88 -6.58
N PRO A 32 -3.21 3.45 -6.15
CA PRO A 32 -4.19 4.01 -7.09
C PRO A 32 -3.60 5.14 -7.93
N VAL A 33 -2.99 6.13 -7.28
CA VAL A 33 -2.41 7.30 -7.97
C VAL A 33 -1.24 6.90 -8.87
N SER A 34 -0.41 5.93 -8.45
CA SER A 34 0.68 5.43 -9.29
C SER A 34 0.20 4.63 -10.49
N GLN A 35 -0.88 3.85 -10.37
CA GLN A 35 -1.50 3.16 -11.51
C GLN A 35 -2.05 4.15 -12.52
N GLU A 36 -2.83 5.13 -12.07
CA GLU A 36 -3.37 6.19 -12.93
C GLU A 36 -2.26 6.98 -13.62
N THR A 37 -1.21 7.36 -12.88
CA THR A 37 -0.04 8.05 -13.44
C THR A 37 0.69 7.20 -14.48
N ALA A 38 0.85 5.90 -14.22
CA ALA A 38 1.46 4.97 -15.16
C ALA A 38 0.62 4.81 -16.44
N GLU A 39 -0.70 4.77 -16.34
CA GLU A 39 -1.62 4.70 -17.47
C GLU A 39 -1.52 5.95 -18.35
N ILE A 40 -1.52 7.15 -17.74
CA ILE A 40 -1.34 8.42 -18.45
C ILE A 40 0.03 8.45 -19.15
N PHE A 41 1.10 8.11 -18.43
CA PHE A 41 2.44 8.08 -18.98
C PHE A 41 2.58 7.13 -20.18
N MET A 42 2.02 5.92 -20.10
CA MET A 42 2.07 4.96 -21.21
C MET A 42 1.18 5.36 -22.39
N LYS A 43 0.18 6.21 -22.17
CA LYS A 43 -0.63 6.80 -23.25
C LYS A 43 0.17 7.87 -24.01
N ASP A 44 0.95 8.67 -23.28
CA ASP A 44 1.77 9.75 -23.86
C ASP A 44 3.07 9.22 -24.50
N ASP A 45 3.62 8.10 -24.00
CA ASP A 45 4.77 7.39 -24.57
C ASP A 45 4.44 5.89 -24.79
N PRO A 46 3.83 5.54 -25.94
CA PRO A 46 3.34 4.18 -26.23
C PRO A 46 4.41 3.09 -26.35
N ASP A 47 5.69 3.46 -26.42
CA ASP A 47 6.80 2.52 -26.48
C ASP A 47 7.32 2.15 -25.07
N ARG A 48 6.90 2.89 -24.04
CA ARG A 48 7.26 2.61 -22.65
C ARG A 48 6.26 1.69 -21.98
N ARG A 49 6.75 0.88 -21.05
CA ARG A 49 5.92 0.01 -20.21
C ARG A 49 6.22 0.30 -18.76
N VAL A 50 5.18 0.40 -17.95
CA VAL A 50 5.27 0.59 -16.50
C VAL A 50 4.35 -0.43 -15.84
N THR A 51 4.86 -1.15 -14.86
CA THR A 51 4.08 -2.08 -14.03
C THR A 51 4.07 -1.57 -12.60
N VAL A 52 2.87 -1.42 -12.03
CA VAL A 52 2.68 -0.94 -10.65
C VAL A 52 2.02 -2.03 -9.83
N THR A 53 2.65 -2.43 -8.73
CA THR A 53 2.16 -3.51 -7.86
C THR A 53 2.12 -3.07 -6.39
N GLY A 54 1.04 -3.41 -5.69
CA GLY A 54 0.92 -3.20 -4.24
C GLY A 54 1.71 -4.20 -3.39
N GLY A 55 1.31 -4.37 -2.13
CA GLY A 55 1.91 -5.33 -1.20
C GLY A 55 2.51 -4.71 0.07
N GLY A 56 2.50 -3.38 0.18
CA GLY A 56 2.94 -2.65 1.36
C GLY A 56 4.35 -2.08 1.26
N THR A 57 4.63 -1.05 2.07
CA THR A 57 5.89 -0.31 2.04
C THR A 57 7.12 -1.18 2.29
N GLY A 58 7.07 -2.08 3.28
CA GLY A 58 8.19 -2.99 3.56
C GLY A 58 8.49 -3.92 2.38
N VAL A 59 7.45 -4.39 1.69
CA VAL A 59 7.58 -5.25 0.51
C VAL A 59 8.22 -4.50 -0.67
N GLY A 60 7.85 -3.23 -0.88
CA GLY A 60 8.47 -2.38 -1.91
C GLY A 60 9.95 -2.11 -1.63
N ILE A 61 10.28 -1.73 -0.39
CA ILE A 61 11.67 -1.45 0.03
C ILE A 61 12.54 -2.72 -0.08
N SER A 62 12.02 -3.88 0.34
CA SER A 62 12.69 -5.17 0.13
C SER A 62 12.91 -5.46 -1.35
N ALA A 63 11.89 -5.29 -2.18
CA ALA A 63 12.01 -5.52 -3.62
C ALA A 63 13.07 -4.62 -4.28
N LEU A 64 13.22 -3.37 -3.79
CA LEU A 64 14.22 -2.42 -4.27
C LEU A 64 15.63 -2.88 -3.89
N MET A 65 15.83 -3.31 -2.64
CA MET A 65 17.11 -3.89 -2.19
C MET A 65 17.49 -5.13 -3.01
N ASP A 66 16.52 -5.97 -3.35
CA ASP A 66 16.73 -7.21 -4.10
C ASP A 66 16.83 -6.98 -5.64
N ASN A 67 16.78 -5.72 -6.11
CA ASN A 67 16.77 -5.34 -7.54
C ASN A 67 15.60 -5.96 -8.35
N THR A 68 14.51 -6.31 -7.67
CA THR A 68 13.29 -6.88 -8.28
C THR A 68 12.23 -5.83 -8.59
N THR A 69 12.41 -4.60 -8.11
CA THR A 69 11.68 -3.40 -8.53
C THR A 69 12.67 -2.26 -8.72
N ASP A 70 12.29 -1.26 -9.50
CA ASP A 70 13.16 -0.11 -9.77
C ASP A 70 12.77 1.10 -8.92
N ILE A 71 11.47 1.23 -8.59
CA ILE A 71 10.94 2.25 -7.68
C ILE A 71 10.15 1.57 -6.56
N ALA A 72 10.44 1.93 -5.31
CA ALA A 72 9.66 1.52 -4.15
C ALA A 72 8.65 2.61 -3.76
N MET A 73 7.36 2.28 -3.73
CA MET A 73 6.33 3.15 -3.18
C MET A 73 6.26 2.99 -1.66
N ALA A 74 6.21 4.10 -0.93
CA ALA A 74 6.23 4.10 0.53
C ALA A 74 5.17 5.04 1.12
N SER A 75 4.54 4.65 2.23
CA SER A 75 3.63 5.50 3.02
C SER A 75 4.19 5.81 4.41
N ARG A 76 5.49 5.58 4.58
CA ARG A 76 6.31 5.94 5.75
C ARG A 76 7.75 6.12 5.28
N PRO A 77 8.59 6.83 6.04
CA PRO A 77 10.03 6.89 5.74
C PRO A 77 10.69 5.51 5.77
N ILE A 78 11.84 5.40 5.09
CA ILE A 78 12.71 4.22 5.22
C ILE A 78 13.18 4.11 6.67
N LYS A 79 13.00 2.94 7.28
CA LYS A 79 13.40 2.68 8.68
C LYS A 79 14.91 2.70 8.82
N PHE A 80 15.37 3.00 10.03
CA PHE A 80 16.79 2.88 10.37
C PHE A 80 17.37 1.50 10.02
N SER A 81 16.65 0.41 10.33
CA SER A 81 17.08 -0.95 10.00
C SER A 81 17.16 -1.21 8.49
N GLU A 82 16.29 -0.58 7.70
CA GLU A 82 16.31 -0.66 6.23
C GLU A 82 17.47 0.17 5.66
N LYS A 83 17.72 1.37 6.20
CA LYS A 83 18.89 2.21 5.84
C LYS A 83 20.21 1.49 6.09
N MET A 84 20.32 0.77 7.21
CA MET A 84 21.51 -0.03 7.52
C MET A 84 21.74 -1.16 6.51
N LYS A 85 20.67 -1.81 6.03
CA LYS A 85 20.77 -2.85 4.98
C LYS A 85 21.19 -2.27 3.64
N LEU A 86 20.59 -1.15 3.22
CA LEU A 86 20.96 -0.43 2.00
C LEU A 86 22.44 -0.03 2.01
N LYS A 87 22.91 0.53 3.13
CA LYS A 87 24.32 0.89 3.31
C LYS A 87 25.23 -0.33 3.23
N ALA A 88 24.87 -1.44 3.86
CA ALA A 88 25.65 -2.68 3.79
C ALA A 88 25.70 -3.25 2.36
N ALA A 89 24.62 -3.12 1.60
CA ALA A 89 24.53 -3.50 0.19
C ALA A 89 25.20 -2.49 -0.76
N LYS A 90 25.72 -1.35 -0.25
CA LYS A 90 26.25 -0.23 -1.04
C LYS A 90 25.25 0.28 -2.09
N GLN A 91 23.95 0.24 -1.74
CA GLN A 91 22.88 0.78 -2.56
C GLN A 91 22.54 2.18 -2.05
N GLU A 92 22.59 3.16 -2.96
CA GLU A 92 22.11 4.51 -2.70
C GLU A 92 20.63 4.60 -3.12
N VAL A 93 19.79 5.11 -2.23
CA VAL A 93 18.36 5.29 -2.47
C VAL A 93 17.98 6.70 -2.06
N GLU A 94 17.27 7.38 -2.94
CA GLU A 94 16.72 8.71 -2.69
C GLU A 94 15.24 8.59 -2.26
N GLU A 95 14.87 9.28 -1.18
CA GLU A 95 13.48 9.39 -0.74
C GLU A 95 12.86 10.64 -1.38
N VAL A 96 11.94 10.46 -2.34
CA VAL A 96 11.23 11.56 -3.01
C VAL A 96 9.80 11.65 -2.49
N ILE A 97 9.41 12.82 -1.97
CA ILE A 97 8.05 13.09 -1.52
C ILE A 97 7.20 13.43 -2.75
N ILE A 98 6.20 12.61 -3.04
CA ILE A 98 5.28 12.82 -4.17
C ILE A 98 3.92 13.38 -3.77
N ALA A 99 3.47 13.14 -2.53
CA ALA A 99 2.17 13.56 -2.02
C ALA A 99 2.09 13.47 -0.48
N TYR A 100 1.10 14.16 0.10
CA TYR A 100 0.63 13.93 1.46
C TYR A 100 -0.70 13.19 1.42
N ASP A 101 -0.82 12.12 2.22
CA ASP A 101 -2.01 11.28 2.30
C ASP A 101 -2.56 11.31 3.73
N ALA A 102 -3.85 11.00 3.88
CA ALA A 102 -4.51 10.80 5.15
C ALA A 102 -5.07 9.39 5.23
N LEU A 103 -5.10 8.82 6.43
CA LEU A 103 -5.86 7.60 6.66
C LEU A 103 -7.29 7.94 7.06
N ALA A 104 -8.25 7.29 6.41
CA ALA A 104 -9.63 7.33 6.79
C ALA A 104 -10.01 6.04 7.52
N VAL A 105 -10.78 6.19 8.60
CA VAL A 105 -11.42 5.05 9.28
C VAL A 105 -12.75 4.78 8.59
N ILE A 106 -12.96 3.53 8.23
CA ILE A 106 -14.18 3.07 7.58
C ILE A 106 -14.92 2.08 8.47
N VAL A 107 -16.25 2.12 8.41
CA VAL A 107 -17.15 1.17 9.06
C VAL A 107 -18.06 0.54 8.01
N ASN A 108 -18.67 -0.59 8.34
CA ASN A 108 -19.70 -1.16 7.45
C ASN A 108 -20.83 -0.13 7.20
N PRO A 109 -21.34 0.01 5.96
CA PRO A 109 -22.39 0.99 5.64
C PRO A 109 -23.67 0.87 6.47
N SER A 110 -23.97 -0.31 7.03
CA SER A 110 -25.14 -0.49 7.90
C SER A 110 -24.94 0.02 9.33
N ASN A 111 -23.76 0.53 9.68
CA ASN A 111 -23.47 1.02 11.03
C ASN A 111 -23.85 2.51 11.14
N PRO A 112 -24.79 2.87 12.03
CA PRO A 112 -25.23 4.26 12.19
C PRO A 112 -24.18 5.15 12.88
N VAL A 113 -23.14 4.58 13.51
CA VAL A 113 -22.08 5.35 14.16
C VAL A 113 -21.12 5.89 13.11
N SER A 114 -21.25 7.18 12.80
CA SER A 114 -20.46 7.88 11.76
C SER A 114 -19.36 8.78 12.30
N GLN A 115 -19.26 8.96 13.63
CA GLN A 115 -18.26 9.80 14.27
C GLN A 115 -17.64 9.10 15.47
N LEU A 116 -16.31 9.13 15.53
CA LEU A 116 -15.52 8.58 16.63
C LEU A 116 -14.41 9.55 17.01
N THR A 117 -14.21 9.76 18.30
CA THR A 117 -13.04 10.46 18.81
C THR A 117 -11.78 9.60 18.67
N ARG A 118 -10.60 10.23 18.68
CA ARG A 118 -9.32 9.50 18.67
C ARG A 118 -9.19 8.53 19.86
N GLN A 119 -9.72 8.91 21.02
CA GLN A 119 -9.72 8.06 22.21
C GLN A 119 -10.61 6.83 22.02
N GLN A 120 -11.77 6.98 21.37
CA GLN A 120 -12.64 5.85 21.03
C GLN A 120 -11.97 4.94 19.99
N LEU A 121 -11.31 5.49 18.97
CA LEU A 121 -10.53 4.70 18.02
C LEU A 121 -9.43 3.90 18.72
N GLU A 122 -8.63 4.54 19.58
CA GLU A 122 -7.64 3.82 20.40
C GLU A 122 -8.30 2.70 21.20
N ALA A 123 -9.42 2.98 21.87
CA ALA A 123 -10.12 2.01 22.69
C ALA A 123 -10.67 0.82 21.89
N ILE A 124 -11.20 1.04 20.69
CA ILE A 124 -11.70 0.00 19.78
C ILE A 124 -10.56 -0.89 19.31
N PHE A 125 -9.53 -0.31 18.69
CA PHE A 125 -8.43 -1.05 18.08
C PHE A 125 -7.52 -1.75 19.11
N ARG A 126 -7.64 -1.38 20.38
CA ARG A 126 -6.99 -2.05 21.52
C ARG A 126 -7.92 -3.00 22.30
N GLY A 127 -9.16 -3.18 21.86
CA GLY A 127 -10.10 -4.15 22.43
C GLY A 127 -10.71 -3.74 23.78
N LYS A 128 -10.65 -2.45 24.14
CA LYS A 128 -11.34 -1.90 25.33
C LYS A 128 -12.82 -1.63 25.07
N ILE A 129 -13.14 -1.21 23.85
CA ILE A 129 -14.51 -1.10 23.34
C ILE A 129 -14.69 -2.20 22.31
N THR A 130 -15.64 -3.09 22.55
CA THR A 130 -15.82 -4.32 21.75
C THR A 130 -17.24 -4.44 21.20
N ASN A 131 -18.12 -3.51 21.52
CA ASN A 131 -19.51 -3.48 21.03
C ASN A 131 -19.94 -2.06 20.69
N TRP A 132 -20.65 -1.89 19.57
CA TRP A 132 -21.14 -0.61 19.08
C TRP A 132 -22.14 0.08 20.02
N LYS A 133 -22.85 -0.66 20.88
CA LYS A 133 -23.72 -0.07 21.91
C LYS A 133 -22.99 0.82 22.91
N GLN A 134 -21.69 0.58 23.11
CA GLN A 134 -20.84 1.43 23.96
C GLN A 134 -20.55 2.80 23.32
N LEU A 135 -20.93 2.97 22.06
CA LEU A 135 -20.67 4.15 21.23
C LEU A 135 -21.98 4.76 20.69
N GLY A 136 -23.13 4.38 21.26
CA GLY A 136 -24.46 4.84 20.81
C GLY A 136 -24.99 4.12 19.57
N GLY A 137 -24.35 3.04 19.14
CA GLY A 137 -24.81 2.18 18.04
C GLY A 137 -25.68 1.00 18.50
N PRO A 138 -25.99 0.06 17.59
CA PRO A 138 -26.73 -1.16 17.92
C PRO A 138 -25.94 -2.11 18.83
N ASP A 139 -26.62 -3.03 19.51
CA ASP A 139 -25.96 -4.14 20.21
C ASP A 139 -25.33 -5.10 19.20
N MET A 140 -24.08 -4.80 18.85
CA MET A 140 -23.36 -5.45 17.77
C MET A 140 -21.88 -5.47 18.10
N LYS A 141 -21.29 -6.66 18.06
CA LYS A 141 -19.86 -6.85 18.27
C LYS A 141 -19.05 -6.08 17.22
N ILE A 142 -17.98 -5.43 17.65
CA ILE A 142 -17.02 -4.77 16.77
C ILE A 142 -16.04 -5.80 16.23
N ILE A 143 -15.90 -5.86 14.91
CA ILE A 143 -14.89 -6.67 14.21
C ILE A 143 -13.83 -5.73 13.66
N VAL A 144 -12.60 -5.85 14.16
CA VAL A 144 -11.51 -4.95 13.79
C VAL A 144 -10.66 -5.60 12.69
N TYR A 145 -10.61 -4.95 11.52
CA TYR A 145 -9.65 -5.27 10.47
C TYR A 145 -8.46 -4.31 10.53
N SER A 146 -7.26 -4.87 10.48
CA SER A 146 -5.99 -4.14 10.43
C SER A 146 -5.19 -4.58 9.21
N ARG A 147 -4.09 -3.89 8.92
CA ARG A 147 -3.14 -4.27 7.87
C ARG A 147 -2.02 -5.14 8.45
N GLU A 148 -1.37 -5.92 7.58
CA GLU A 148 -0.15 -6.65 7.94
C GLU A 148 0.99 -5.71 8.38
N THR A 149 1.94 -6.24 9.14
CA THR A 149 3.07 -5.49 9.70
C THR A 149 4.06 -4.96 8.64
N SER A 150 3.99 -5.49 7.42
CA SER A 150 4.72 -5.00 6.23
C SER A 150 4.15 -3.68 5.67
N SER A 151 2.91 -3.34 6.05
CA SER A 151 2.21 -2.15 5.58
C SER A 151 2.67 -0.88 6.31
N GLY A 152 3.03 0.16 5.56
CA GLY A 152 3.26 1.49 6.14
C GLY A 152 1.99 2.08 6.76
N THR A 153 0.80 1.70 6.27
CA THR A 153 -0.50 2.09 6.82
C THR A 153 -0.70 1.52 8.23
N TYR A 154 -0.29 0.27 8.46
CA TYR A 154 -0.30 -0.35 9.80
C TYR A 154 0.56 0.44 10.79
N GLU A 155 1.75 0.83 10.35
CA GLU A 155 2.71 1.58 11.17
C GLU A 155 2.20 2.99 11.48
N PHE A 156 1.77 3.72 10.45
CA PHE A 156 1.25 5.07 10.61
C PHE A 156 0.01 5.10 11.52
N PHE A 157 -0.91 4.14 11.38
CA PHE A 157 -2.08 4.04 12.27
C PHE A 157 -1.67 3.68 13.71
N LYS A 158 -0.70 2.78 13.88
CA LYS A 158 -0.16 2.42 15.21
C LYS A 158 0.44 3.65 15.91
N GLU A 159 1.20 4.46 15.18
CA GLU A 159 1.78 5.69 15.69
C GLU A 159 0.69 6.73 16.01
N SER A 160 -0.12 7.06 15.02
CA SER A 160 -1.03 8.21 15.05
C SER A 160 -2.33 8.00 15.83
N ALA A 161 -2.87 6.78 15.81
CA ALA A 161 -4.13 6.44 16.50
C ALA A 161 -3.90 5.66 17.79
N LEU A 162 -2.88 4.80 17.85
CA LEU A 162 -2.62 3.94 19.01
C LEU A 162 -1.48 4.43 19.92
N LYS A 163 -0.81 5.54 19.57
CA LYS A 163 0.33 6.07 20.33
C LYS A 163 1.41 5.02 20.54
N ASN A 164 1.74 4.29 19.47
CA ASN A 164 2.71 3.19 19.44
C ASN A 164 2.33 1.94 20.25
N LYS A 165 1.12 1.87 20.83
CA LYS A 165 0.64 0.68 21.54
C LYS A 165 0.22 -0.40 20.56
N ASN A 166 0.23 -1.66 21.02
CA ASN A 166 -0.17 -2.79 20.19
C ASN A 166 -1.69 -2.79 19.93
N TYR A 167 -2.05 -3.26 18.73
CA TYR A 167 -3.42 -3.65 18.39
C TYR A 167 -3.89 -4.80 19.30
N MET A 168 -5.21 -4.97 19.41
CA MET A 168 -5.79 -6.16 20.02
C MET A 168 -5.39 -7.42 19.27
N SER A 169 -5.16 -8.51 20.01
CA SER A 169 -4.77 -9.81 19.45
C SER A 169 -5.83 -10.42 18.51
N SER A 170 -7.10 -10.06 18.70
CA SER A 170 -8.21 -10.50 17.86
C SER A 170 -8.49 -9.58 16.67
N SER A 171 -7.61 -8.62 16.38
CA SER A 171 -7.68 -7.88 15.11
C SER A 171 -7.33 -8.81 13.94
N LEU A 172 -8.09 -8.70 12.85
CA LEU A 172 -7.92 -9.53 11.66
C LEU A 172 -6.98 -8.82 10.70
N SER A 173 -5.83 -9.44 10.42
CA SER A 173 -4.78 -8.89 9.56
C SER A 173 -5.11 -9.09 8.08
N MET A 174 -5.12 -8.00 7.32
CA MET A 174 -5.46 -7.98 5.90
C MET A 174 -4.22 -7.68 5.03
N PRO A 175 -4.03 -8.43 3.93
CA PRO A 175 -2.83 -8.31 3.09
C PRO A 175 -2.78 -6.99 2.31
N ALA A 176 -3.93 -6.45 1.91
CA ALA A 176 -4.02 -5.26 1.06
C ALA A 176 -5.14 -4.30 1.50
N THR A 177 -5.07 -3.04 1.08
CA THR A 177 -6.12 -2.05 1.34
C THR A 177 -7.47 -2.47 0.74
N GLY A 178 -7.48 -3.04 -0.48
CA GLY A 178 -8.68 -3.59 -1.09
C GLY A 178 -9.34 -4.70 -0.26
N ALA A 179 -8.54 -5.54 0.40
CA ALA A 179 -9.05 -6.59 1.28
C ALA A 179 -9.72 -6.03 2.55
N VAL A 180 -9.23 -4.90 3.08
CA VAL A 180 -9.89 -4.18 4.19
C VAL A 180 -11.24 -3.64 3.73
N ILE A 181 -11.30 -2.96 2.59
CA ILE A 181 -12.54 -2.39 2.03
C ILE A 181 -13.59 -3.48 1.83
N GLN A 182 -13.20 -4.57 1.15
CA GLN A 182 -14.08 -5.70 0.90
C GLN A 182 -14.60 -6.30 2.22
N SER A 183 -13.70 -6.60 3.17
CA SER A 183 -14.08 -7.21 4.44
C SER A 183 -15.00 -6.33 5.27
N VAL A 184 -14.73 -5.01 5.33
CA VAL A 184 -15.57 -4.04 6.04
C VAL A 184 -16.95 -3.93 5.37
N SER A 185 -17.01 -3.91 4.04
CA SER A 185 -18.29 -3.82 3.31
C SER A 185 -19.20 -5.03 3.52
N GLN A 186 -18.62 -6.23 3.68
CA GLN A 186 -19.35 -7.49 3.80
C GLN A 186 -19.68 -7.87 5.25
N THR A 187 -18.98 -7.31 6.23
CA THR A 187 -19.11 -7.72 7.64
C THR A 187 -19.82 -6.65 8.47
N LYS A 188 -21.05 -6.95 8.91
CA LYS A 188 -21.77 -6.08 9.85
C LYS A 188 -20.96 -5.89 11.13
N GLY A 189 -20.89 -4.65 11.60
CA GLY A 189 -20.14 -4.28 12.80
C GLY A 189 -18.62 -4.17 12.59
N ALA A 190 -18.15 -4.31 11.35
CA ALA A 190 -16.74 -4.14 11.04
C ALA A 190 -16.26 -2.68 11.06
N ILE A 191 -15.00 -2.51 11.41
CA ILE A 191 -14.23 -1.27 11.33
C ILE A 191 -12.84 -1.59 10.75
N GLY A 192 -12.32 -0.68 9.93
CA GLY A 192 -10.98 -0.74 9.36
C GLY A 192 -10.45 0.64 9.03
N TYR A 193 -9.28 0.72 8.40
CA TYR A 193 -8.69 1.98 7.94
C TYR A 193 -8.04 1.81 6.57
N VAL A 194 -8.09 2.86 5.76
CA VAL A 194 -7.62 2.87 4.37
C VAL A 194 -6.97 4.22 4.04
N GLY A 195 -6.14 4.28 3.00
CA GLY A 195 -5.66 5.57 2.47
C GLY A 195 -6.79 6.36 1.81
N LEU A 196 -6.71 7.69 1.84
CA LEU A 196 -7.80 8.56 1.40
C LEU A 196 -8.14 8.39 -0.09
N ALA A 197 -7.13 8.05 -0.91
CA ALA A 197 -7.29 7.76 -2.34
C ALA A 197 -8.32 6.67 -2.64
N TYR A 198 -8.63 5.79 -1.68
CA TYR A 198 -9.64 4.73 -1.84
C TYR A 198 -11.08 5.15 -1.54
N LEU A 199 -11.30 6.37 -1.05
CA LEU A 199 -12.63 6.88 -0.72
C LEU A 199 -13.20 7.82 -1.78
N SER A 200 -12.36 8.32 -2.67
CA SER A 200 -12.82 9.17 -3.77
C SER A 200 -13.21 8.28 -4.94
N PRO A 201 -14.42 8.42 -5.52
CA PRO A 201 -14.65 7.92 -6.86
C PRO A 201 -13.73 8.73 -7.78
N GLY A 202 -12.86 8.03 -8.53
CA GLY A 202 -12.30 8.62 -9.74
C GLY A 202 -13.41 9.02 -10.71
#